data_AF-I9W5W2-F1
#
_entry.id   AF-I9W5W2-F1
#
_cell.length_a   1.000
_cell.length_b   1.000
_cell.length_c   1.000
_cell.angle_alpha   90.00
_cell.angle_beta   90.00
_cell.angle_gamma   90.00
#
_symmetry.space_group_name_H-M   'P 1'
#
loop_
_entity.id
_entity.type
_entity.pdbx_description
1 polymer ?
#
loop_
_entity_poly.entity_id
_entity_poly.type
_entity_poly.pdbx_seq_one_letter_code
_entity_poly.pdbx_strand_id
1 'polypeptide(L)'
;MKNPRLYRKSKQKEGAKRMEFLLDVRCVQILNDLKTRHNKSYTKIVENLILNSQISFYKQQKITSTLGSLAMLYSSLNATCSNFNQIAYHLNNATLLGENVIHLGLLQDIETQLKAWSEKTKILNLAIKKSAFIVAHCLKGDKKKFKGMNL
;
A
#
# COMPACT_ATOMS: atom_id res chain seq x y z
N MET A 1 20.08 -37.41 24.45
CA MET A 1 20.28 -36.01 24.00
C MET A 1 21.05 -35.25 25.07
N LYS A 2 22.15 -34.55 24.74
CA LYS A 2 22.89 -33.74 25.73
C LYS A 2 22.09 -32.46 26.02
N ASN A 3 21.80 -32.18 27.30
CA ASN A 3 21.12 -30.96 27.72
C ASN A 3 21.86 -29.71 27.20
N PRO A 4 21.15 -28.76 26.54
CA PRO A 4 21.77 -27.49 26.14
C PRO A 4 22.16 -26.71 27.40
N ARG A 5 23.45 -26.42 27.56
CA ARG A 5 23.95 -25.60 28.67
C ARG A 5 23.52 -24.15 28.45
N LEU A 6 22.64 -23.65 29.33
CA LEU A 6 22.04 -22.32 29.32
C LEU A 6 23.04 -21.15 29.26
N TYR A 7 24.33 -21.37 29.54
CA TYR A 7 25.34 -20.32 29.67
C TYR A 7 26.66 -20.60 28.94
N ARG A 8 26.61 -21.24 27.76
CA ARG A 8 27.84 -21.41 26.97
C ARG A 8 28.22 -20.07 26.32
N LYS A 9 29.12 -19.33 26.98
CA LYS A 9 29.77 -18.15 26.37
C LYS A 9 30.47 -18.56 25.08
N SER A 10 29.92 -18.14 23.95
CA SER A 10 30.56 -18.29 22.64
C SER A 10 31.76 -17.35 22.54
N LYS A 11 32.84 -17.79 21.90
CA LYS A 11 33.97 -16.91 21.55
C LYS A 11 33.48 -15.80 20.61
N GLN A 12 33.32 -14.57 21.11
CA GLN A 12 32.98 -13.40 20.31
C GLN A 12 34.25 -12.74 19.74
N LYS A 13 34.14 -12.21 18.52
CA LYS A 13 35.01 -11.12 18.05
C LYS A 13 34.41 -9.81 18.58
N GLU A 14 35.24 -8.91 19.09
CA GLU A 14 34.81 -7.63 19.65
C GLU A 14 33.96 -6.82 18.64
N GLY A 15 32.86 -6.21 19.09
CA GLY A 15 32.06 -5.25 18.31
C GLY A 15 30.76 -5.76 17.65
N ALA A 16 30.48 -7.06 17.62
CA ALA A 16 29.27 -7.58 16.97
C ALA A 16 28.02 -7.52 17.88
N LYS A 17 27.00 -6.74 17.50
CA LYS A 17 25.66 -6.73 18.15
C LYS A 17 24.95 -8.07 17.94
N ARG A 18 24.39 -8.65 19.00
CA ARG A 18 23.59 -9.89 18.94
C ARG A 18 22.12 -9.60 19.16
N MET A 19 21.29 -10.34 18.45
CA MET A 19 19.85 -10.42 18.67
C MET A 19 19.53 -11.84 19.13
N GLU A 20 18.97 -11.97 20.33
CA GLU A 20 18.56 -13.24 20.91
C GLU A 20 17.03 -13.40 20.76
N PHE A 21 16.59 -14.58 20.36
CA PHE A 21 15.17 -14.89 20.17
C PHE A 21 14.77 -16.02 21.10
N LEU A 22 13.71 -15.80 21.88
CA LEU A 22 13.01 -16.86 22.58
C LEU A 22 11.92 -17.39 21.66
N LEU A 23 11.96 -18.69 21.37
CA LEU A 23 11.06 -19.33 20.41
C LEU A 23 10.26 -20.43 21.11
N ASP A 24 8.99 -20.54 20.74
CA ASP A 24 8.18 -21.67 21.17
C ASP A 24 8.60 -22.97 20.47
N VAL A 25 8.13 -24.11 20.99
CA VAL A 25 8.49 -25.43 20.48
C VAL A 25 8.16 -25.59 18.99
N ARG A 26 7.05 -24.99 18.54
CA ARG A 26 6.61 -25.05 17.13
C ARG A 26 7.53 -24.26 16.21
N CYS A 27 7.94 -23.06 16.61
CA CYS A 27 8.92 -22.24 15.88
C CYS A 27 10.26 -22.99 15.72
N VAL A 28 10.70 -23.70 16.76
CA VAL A 28 11.91 -24.52 16.70
C VAL A 28 11.77 -25.67 15.70
N GLN A 29 10.62 -26.35 15.67
CA GLN A 29 10.33 -27.41 14.68
C GLN A 29 10.35 -26.86 13.25
N ILE A 30 9.66 -25.74 13.00
CA ILE A 30 9.64 -25.08 11.68
C ILE A 30 11.06 -24.68 11.25
N LEU A 31 11.85 -24.10 12.16
CA LEU A 31 13.25 -23.74 11.87
C LEU A 31 14.12 -24.95 11.57
N ASN A 32 13.91 -26.07 12.26
CA ASN A 32 14.61 -27.33 11.97
C ASN A 32 14.28 -27.82 10.56
N ASP A 33 13.02 -27.80 10.18
CA ASP A 33 12.59 -28.23 8.85
C ASP A 33 13.12 -27.32 7.74
N LEU A 34 13.15 -26.00 7.97
CA LEU A 34 13.71 -25.06 7.01
C LEU A 34 15.23 -25.23 6.87
N LYS A 35 15.91 -25.53 7.99
CA LYS A 35 17.35 -25.83 7.99
C LYS A 35 17.67 -27.07 7.17
N THR A 36 16.93 -28.16 7.36
CA THR A 36 17.14 -29.40 6.61
C THR A 36 16.80 -29.22 5.14
N ARG A 37 15.64 -28.61 4.83
CA ARG A 37 15.20 -28.37 3.44
C ARG A 37 16.15 -27.49 2.64
N HIS A 38 16.67 -26.42 3.23
CA HIS A 38 17.47 -25.43 2.50
C HIS A 38 18.98 -25.54 2.73
N ASN A 39 19.43 -26.50 3.56
CA ASN A 39 20.84 -26.68 3.95
C ASN A 39 21.52 -25.37 4.37
N LYS A 40 20.85 -24.57 5.22
CA LYS A 40 21.30 -23.25 5.69
C LYS A 40 21.35 -23.19 7.20
N SER A 41 22.22 -22.34 7.77
CA SER A 41 22.27 -22.13 9.22
C SER A 41 20.97 -21.47 9.72
N TYR A 42 20.60 -21.71 10.98
CA TYR A 42 19.44 -21.05 11.61
C TYR A 42 19.55 -19.52 11.51
N THR A 43 20.75 -18.97 11.76
CA THR A 43 21.02 -17.54 11.61
C THR A 43 20.66 -17.05 10.22
N LYS A 44 21.08 -17.77 9.17
CA LYS A 44 20.81 -17.33 7.80
C LYS A 44 19.33 -17.43 7.42
N ILE A 45 18.63 -18.42 7.96
CA ILE A 45 17.18 -18.57 7.78
C ILE A 45 16.44 -17.43 8.46
N VAL A 46 16.75 -17.15 9.74
CA VAL A 46 16.13 -16.07 10.51
C VAL A 46 16.41 -14.70 9.90
N GLU A 47 17.66 -14.42 9.49
CA GLU A 47 18.01 -13.21 8.74
C GLU A 47 17.16 -13.04 7.49
N ASN A 48 17.02 -14.09 6.67
CA ASN A 48 16.23 -14.03 5.45
C ASN A 48 14.74 -13.81 5.75
N LEU A 49 14.20 -14.44 6.78
CA LEU A 49 12.80 -14.25 7.20
C LEU A 49 12.54 -12.80 7.65
N ILE A 50 13.45 -12.23 8.45
CA ILE A 50 13.36 -10.83 8.91
C ILE A 50 13.47 -9.86 7.73
N LEU A 51 14.43 -10.06 6.84
CA LEU A 51 14.61 -9.20 5.67
C LEU A 51 13.39 -9.28 4.74
N ASN A 52 12.87 -10.48 4.50
CA ASN A 52 11.70 -10.68 3.65
C ASN A 52 10.43 -10.11 4.28
N SER A 53 10.25 -10.23 5.60
CA SER A 53 9.09 -9.66 6.30
C SER A 53 9.13 -8.13 6.28
N GLN A 54 10.30 -7.50 6.47
CA GLN A 54 10.46 -6.06 6.35
C GLN A 54 10.17 -5.56 4.92
N ILE A 55 10.65 -6.26 3.90
CA ILE A 55 10.37 -5.94 2.50
C ILE A 55 8.86 -6.07 2.21
N SER A 56 8.23 -7.15 2.68
CA SER A 56 6.78 -7.38 2.52
C SER A 56 5.97 -6.28 3.18
N PHE A 57 6.29 -5.96 4.44
CA PHE A 57 5.63 -4.91 5.21
C PHE A 57 5.76 -3.54 4.53
N TYR A 58 6.96 -3.17 4.08
CA TYR A 58 7.19 -1.91 3.37
C TYR A 58 6.39 -1.83 2.06
N LYS A 59 6.35 -2.92 1.27
CA LYS A 59 5.54 -3.00 0.06
C LYS A 59 4.06 -2.82 0.36
N GLN A 60 3.54 -3.51 1.38
CA GLN A 60 2.15 -3.40 1.81
C GLN A 60 1.81 -1.97 2.26
N GLN A 61 2.65 -1.37 3.10
CA GLN A 61 2.47 0.01 3.56
C GLN A 61 2.41 1.00 2.39
N LYS A 62 3.29 0.83 1.39
CA LYS A 62 3.31 1.68 0.19
C LYS A 62 2.04 1.51 -0.66
N ILE A 63 1.54 0.28 -0.80
CA ILE A 63 0.27 0.01 -1.51
C ILE A 63 -0.89 0.64 -0.74
N THR A 64 -0.99 0.44 0.58
CA THR A 64 -2.05 0.99 1.42
C THR A 64 -2.08 2.51 1.38
N SER A 65 -0.92 3.18 1.49
CA SER A 65 -0.82 4.64 1.38
C SER A 65 -1.29 5.15 0.00
N THR A 66 -0.93 4.43 -1.05
CA THR A 66 -1.35 4.77 -2.43
C THR A 66 -2.86 4.62 -2.60
N LEU A 67 -3.45 3.53 -2.10
CA LEU A 67 -4.90 3.30 -2.13
C LEU A 67 -5.66 4.35 -1.32
N GLY A 68 -5.18 4.72 -0.13
CA GLY A 68 -5.76 5.78 0.68
C GLY A 68 -5.76 7.13 -0.06
N SER A 69 -4.67 7.46 -0.76
CA SER A 69 -4.59 8.68 -1.57
C SER A 69 -5.59 8.68 -2.73
N LEU A 70 -5.78 7.53 -3.40
CA LEU A 70 -6.80 7.37 -4.44
C LEU A 70 -8.22 7.50 -3.87
N ALA A 71 -8.50 6.90 -2.71
CA ALA A 71 -9.81 7.00 -2.08
C ALA A 71 -10.20 8.45 -1.77
N MET A 72 -9.25 9.27 -1.27
CA MET A 72 -9.45 10.70 -1.05
C MET A 72 -9.76 11.46 -2.35
N LEU A 73 -9.04 11.16 -3.44
CA LEU A 73 -9.31 11.75 -4.75
C LEU A 73 -10.70 11.37 -5.28
N TYR A 74 -11.09 10.11 -5.16
CA TYR A 74 -12.43 9.64 -5.53
C TYR A 74 -13.52 10.34 -4.72
N SER A 75 -13.33 10.48 -3.40
CA SER A 75 -14.29 11.21 -2.55
C SER A 75 -14.44 12.66 -3.00
N SER A 76 -13.33 13.34 -3.34
CA SER A 76 -13.34 14.72 -3.83
C SER A 76 -14.03 14.86 -5.20
N LEU A 77 -13.88 13.89 -6.09
CA LEU A 77 -14.58 13.83 -7.37
C LEU A 77 -16.08 13.60 -7.19
N ASN A 78 -16.45 12.68 -6.29
CA ASN A 78 -17.84 12.39 -5.98
C ASN A 78 -18.59 13.63 -5.47
N ALA A 79 -17.93 14.44 -4.63
CA ALA A 79 -18.48 15.73 -4.19
C ALA A 79 -18.74 16.69 -5.37
N THR A 80 -17.81 16.79 -6.32
CA THR A 80 -18.02 17.61 -7.53
C THR A 80 -19.16 17.08 -8.40
N CYS A 81 -19.29 15.77 -8.58
CA CYS A 81 -20.45 15.17 -9.27
C CYS A 81 -21.77 15.48 -8.55
N SER A 82 -21.78 15.43 -7.22
CA SER A 82 -22.95 15.81 -6.42
C SER A 82 -23.35 17.27 -6.65
N ASN A 83 -22.38 18.18 -6.73
CA ASN A 83 -22.63 19.59 -7.04
C ASN A 83 -23.23 19.76 -8.44
N PHE A 84 -22.72 19.03 -9.44
CA PHE A 84 -23.31 19.04 -10.78
C PHE A 84 -24.74 18.53 -10.80
N ASN A 85 -25.06 17.49 -10.02
CA ASN A 85 -26.43 17.00 -9.90
C ASN A 85 -27.37 18.04 -9.28
N GLN A 86 -26.90 18.81 -8.29
CA GLN A 86 -27.68 19.91 -7.70
C GLN A 86 -27.92 21.03 -8.72
N ILE A 87 -26.88 21.44 -9.46
CA ILE A 87 -27.01 22.42 -10.54
C ILE A 87 -28.03 21.95 -11.59
N ALA A 88 -27.94 20.69 -12.03
CA ALA A 88 -28.89 20.12 -12.98
C ALA A 88 -30.32 20.13 -12.44
N TYR A 89 -30.52 19.81 -11.16
CA TYR A 89 -31.81 19.90 -10.49
C TYR A 89 -32.38 21.32 -10.52
N HIS A 90 -31.57 22.33 -10.20
CA HIS A 90 -31.98 23.73 -10.25
C HIS A 90 -32.36 24.18 -11.66
N LEU A 91 -31.58 23.81 -12.67
CA LEU A 91 -31.87 24.13 -14.07
C LEU A 91 -33.17 23.47 -14.56
N ASN A 92 -33.40 22.21 -14.18
CA ASN A 92 -34.64 21.51 -14.52
C ASN A 92 -35.86 22.18 -13.88
N ASN A 93 -35.76 22.62 -12.62
CA ASN A 93 -36.85 23.32 -11.94
C ASN A 93 -37.13 24.70 -12.55
N ALA A 94 -36.10 25.48 -12.89
CA ALA A 94 -36.28 26.76 -13.57
C ALA A 94 -37.02 26.57 -14.91
N THR A 95 -36.65 25.53 -15.67
CA THR A 95 -37.32 25.18 -16.93
C THR A 95 -38.79 24.79 -16.71
N LEU A 96 -39.09 23.99 -15.68
CA LEU A 96 -40.46 23.60 -15.33
C LEU A 96 -41.34 24.80 -14.92
N LEU A 97 -40.75 25.79 -14.26
CA LEU A 97 -41.42 27.01 -13.83
C LEU A 97 -41.54 28.06 -14.95
N GLY A 98 -40.98 27.81 -16.14
CA GLY A 98 -40.97 28.77 -17.25
C GLY A 98 -40.03 29.95 -17.02
N GLU A 99 -39.09 29.84 -16.08
CA GLU A 99 -38.06 30.84 -15.84
C GLU A 99 -37.03 30.79 -16.98
N ASN A 100 -37.18 31.66 -17.97
CA ASN A 100 -36.30 31.74 -19.14
C ASN A 100 -34.98 32.49 -18.87
N VAL A 101 -34.67 32.80 -17.62
CA VAL A 101 -33.48 33.58 -17.23
C VAL A 101 -32.58 32.71 -16.35
N ILE A 102 -31.42 32.33 -16.88
CA ILE A 102 -30.38 31.70 -16.08
C ILE A 102 -29.67 32.81 -15.29
N HIS A 103 -29.76 32.75 -13.96
CA HIS A 103 -29.08 33.71 -13.08
C HIS A 103 -27.56 33.66 -13.25
N LEU A 104 -26.92 34.83 -13.26
CA LEU A 104 -25.46 34.97 -13.38
C LEU A 104 -24.70 34.17 -12.32
N GLY A 105 -25.22 34.11 -11.08
CA GLY A 105 -24.61 33.30 -10.01
C GLY A 105 -24.55 31.81 -10.34
N LEU A 106 -25.60 31.27 -10.97
CA LEU A 106 -25.64 29.87 -11.39
C LEU A 106 -24.63 29.57 -12.52
N LEU A 107 -24.46 30.53 -13.45
CA LEU A 107 -23.42 30.42 -14.49
C LEU A 107 -22.01 30.41 -13.89
N GLN A 108 -21.75 31.26 -12.89
CA GLN A 108 -20.47 31.29 -12.18
C GLN A 108 -20.22 29.98 -11.41
N ASP A 109 -21.25 29.42 -10.78
CA ASP A 109 -21.16 28.12 -10.11
C ASP A 109 -20.84 26.99 -11.11
N ILE A 110 -21.52 26.96 -12.25
CA ILE A 110 -21.24 26.00 -13.34
C ILE A 110 -19.79 26.10 -13.80
N GLU A 111 -19.34 27.32 -14.11
CA GLU A 111 -17.97 27.56 -14.57
C GLU A 111 -16.94 27.10 -13.52
N THR A 112 -17.20 27.39 -12.25
CA THR A 112 -16.33 27.03 -11.12
C THR A 112 -16.25 25.51 -10.95
N GLN A 113 -17.39 24.80 -10.98
CA GLN A 113 -17.40 23.34 -10.87
C GLN A 113 -16.75 22.68 -12.10
N LEU A 114 -16.94 23.21 -13.31
CA LEU A 114 -16.29 22.69 -14.53
C LEU A 114 -14.77 22.85 -14.50
N LYS A 115 -14.26 24.02 -14.05
CA LYS A 115 -12.83 24.23 -13.85
C LYS A 115 -12.26 23.25 -12.81
N ALA A 116 -12.94 23.10 -11.68
CA ALA A 116 -12.53 22.16 -10.63
C ALA A 116 -12.53 20.70 -11.14
N TRP A 117 -13.53 20.31 -11.92
CA TRP A 117 -13.61 18.97 -12.52
C TRP A 117 -12.47 18.70 -13.50
N SER A 118 -12.18 19.66 -14.40
CA SER A 118 -11.09 19.55 -15.37
C SER A 118 -9.74 19.35 -14.67
N GLU A 119 -9.48 20.08 -13.59
CA GLU A 119 -8.22 19.94 -12.86
C GLU A 119 -8.15 18.61 -12.08
N LYS A 120 -9.24 18.24 -11.39
CA LYS A 120 -9.30 16.97 -10.65
C LYS A 120 -9.16 15.75 -11.55
N THR A 121 -9.71 15.77 -12.77
CA THR A 121 -9.58 14.66 -13.72
C THR A 121 -8.16 14.50 -14.27
N LYS A 122 -7.42 15.59 -14.50
CA LYS A 122 -5.98 15.53 -14.82
C LYS A 122 -5.17 14.90 -13.69
N ILE A 123 -5.42 15.35 -12.45
CA ILE A 123 -4.77 14.82 -11.25
C ILE A 123 -5.09 13.32 -11.08
N LEU A 124 -6.36 12.93 -11.29
CA LEU A 124 -6.78 11.54 -11.23
C LEU A 124 -6.01 10.67 -12.23
N ASN A 125 -5.90 11.10 -13.48
CA ASN A 125 -5.18 10.34 -14.51
C ASN A 125 -3.71 10.11 -14.13
N LEU A 126 -3.04 11.16 -13.63
CA LEU A 126 -1.67 11.06 -13.10
C LEU A 126 -1.59 10.13 -11.89
N ALA A 127 -2.53 10.26 -10.95
CA ALA A 127 -2.58 9.45 -9.74
C ALA A 127 -2.81 7.97 -10.06
N ILE A 128 -3.69 7.64 -11.00
CA ILE A 128 -3.94 6.27 -11.46
C ILE A 128 -2.67 5.70 -12.09
N LYS A 129 -2.02 6.43 -13.00
CA LYS A 129 -0.76 5.97 -13.63
C LYS A 129 0.34 5.71 -12.60
N LYS A 130 0.54 6.64 -11.66
CA LYS A 130 1.51 6.50 -10.56
C LYS A 130 1.17 5.31 -9.66
N SER A 131 -0.10 5.13 -9.34
CA SER A 131 -0.57 4.03 -8.48
C SER A 131 -0.40 2.67 -9.16
N ALA A 132 -0.76 2.57 -10.44
CA ALA A 132 -0.54 1.37 -11.25
C ALA A 132 0.95 1.03 -11.33
N PHE A 133 1.83 2.02 -11.49
CA PHE A 133 3.28 1.81 -11.44
C PHE A 133 3.75 1.28 -10.09
N ILE A 134 3.31 1.88 -8.98
CA ILE A 134 3.69 1.45 -7.62
C ILE A 134 3.23 0.01 -7.37
N VAL A 135 1.98 -0.31 -7.68
CA VAL A 135 1.42 -1.66 -7.51
C VAL A 135 2.18 -2.66 -8.38
N ALA A 136 2.41 -2.34 -9.66
CA ALA A 136 3.18 -3.18 -10.56
C ALA A 136 4.62 -3.39 -10.06
N HIS A 137 5.29 -2.37 -9.52
CA HIS A 137 6.65 -2.50 -8.99
C HIS A 137 6.69 -3.34 -7.70
N CYS A 138 5.75 -3.11 -6.78
CA CYS A 138 5.65 -3.89 -5.55
C CYS A 138 5.36 -5.38 -5.83
N LEU A 139 4.52 -5.69 -6.83
CA LEU A 139 4.14 -7.05 -7.22
C LEU A 139 5.14 -7.74 -8.17
N LYS A 140 5.78 -7.00 -9.12
CA LYS A 140 6.76 -7.58 -10.07
C LYS A 140 8.12 -7.85 -9.43
N GLY A 141 8.47 -7.15 -8.35
CA GLY A 141 9.69 -7.41 -7.58
C GLY A 141 9.79 -8.83 -7.02
N ASP A 142 8.68 -9.57 -6.97
CA ASP A 142 8.65 -10.95 -6.52
C ASP A 142 9.13 -11.93 -7.62
N LYS A 143 8.85 -11.70 -8.91
CA LYS A 143 9.25 -12.66 -9.97
C LYS A 143 10.77 -12.85 -10.14
N LYS A 144 11.60 -11.86 -9.78
CA LYS A 144 13.07 -11.97 -9.91
C LYS A 144 13.78 -12.49 -8.66
N LYS A 145 13.20 -12.33 -7.46
CA LYS A 145 13.81 -12.84 -6.21
C LYS A 145 13.42 -14.29 -5.87
N PHE A 146 12.31 -14.80 -6.43
CA PHE A 146 11.88 -16.19 -6.21
C PHE A 146 12.65 -17.23 -7.04
N LYS A 147 13.51 -16.84 -7.99
CA LYS A 147 14.40 -17.80 -8.69
C LYS A 147 15.48 -18.43 -7.79
N GLY A 148 15.65 -17.96 -6.55
CA GLY A 148 16.58 -18.53 -5.57
C GLY A 148 15.94 -18.98 -4.25
N MET A 149 14.60 -18.92 -4.14
CA MET A 149 13.86 -19.33 -2.94
C MET A 149 12.59 -20.05 -3.39
N ASN A 150 12.74 -21.32 -3.76
CA ASN A 150 11.64 -22.27 -3.56
C ASN A 150 11.56 -22.49 -2.05
N LEU A 151 10.50 -21.95 -1.43
CA LEU A 151 10.03 -22.35 -0.11
C LEU A 151 9.47 -23.77 -0.19
#